data_AF-A0A137Q7B1-F1
#
_entry.id   AF-A0A137Q7B1-F1
#
_cell.length_a   1.000
_cell.length_b   1.000
_cell.length_c   1.000
_cell.angle_alpha   90.00
_cell.angle_beta   90.00
_cell.angle_gamma   90.00
#
_symmetry.space_group_name_H-M   'P 1'
#
loop_
_entity.id
_entity.type
_entity.pdbx_description
1 polymer ?
#
loop_
_entity_poly.entity_id
_entity_poly.type
_entity_poly.pdbx_seq_one_letter_code
_entity_poly.pdbx_strand_id
1 'polypeptide(L)'
;MDVESRNLEDNPATSTVWEVPAPLPSSPDAASTLSLKTKRFVTDAITVAKTLSTSRDQTRAILQSLDHLRTVLSALITPGLNSDVDSICKGKLAICESNVSVGLAMSESVSLFNTRDPREVWCISSNVTAARLLGIALVLRAVALFEEYTEAANTVVSFYTTSLSACIGEAYKPPSLSYLASLWFHGSTELRQAIRTVFDSTISTMSDEEAITTLEHWQHYIPCLQLPSERESLTAALSLFICGFIAAEKYSFMSAPVLRDISKSISLYLLDEKSSYRVLAIDLCSRGFTVWQHYIDSMEILRSLFMLATTSRKNDISPQNVGAQARAAVLFIATNNTALFMSTLGLDILTPPTLEHRRSVLQIVAFLIRKRPSVLHPNLPRLMEAVVKSLDPNNTTNRDAVLDTATEIIGYVVKTFPTVDFHMSSQRLAVGTHEGAVIMYDLKTAIRLFVLEGHKKAITALSFSPDGRRLVTLSMEESVALVWKVGASFMSFFTPGAPPRQGNSGGQPFKTFPFNLGHEGILSPLETLTQVKFDWTGDRSVKLKIRNSTLTFST
;
A
#
# COMPACT_ATOMS: atom_id res chain seq x y z
N MET A 1 26.25 38.29 -48.83
CA MET A 1 27.10 37.11 -49.03
C MET A 1 27.05 36.32 -47.75
N ASP A 2 26.37 35.19 -47.82
CA ASP A 2 26.13 34.22 -46.75
C ASP A 2 27.42 33.73 -46.07
N VAL A 3 27.30 33.24 -44.83
CA VAL A 3 27.41 31.81 -44.48
C VAL A 3 27.23 31.61 -42.96
N GLU A 4 26.16 30.87 -42.64
CA GLU A 4 25.95 29.82 -41.64
C GLU A 4 26.28 29.99 -40.14
N SER A 5 25.18 29.97 -39.38
CA SER A 5 24.94 29.32 -38.09
C SER A 5 25.52 27.89 -37.94
N ARG A 6 26.22 27.64 -36.82
CA ARG A 6 26.34 26.29 -36.22
C ARG A 6 26.32 26.36 -34.68
N ASN A 7 25.22 25.85 -34.13
CA ASN A 7 25.07 24.98 -32.95
C ASN A 7 26.08 25.11 -31.81
N LEU A 8 25.63 25.72 -30.70
CA LEU A 8 26.03 25.31 -29.36
C LEU A 8 24.93 24.38 -28.82
N GLU A 9 25.25 23.10 -28.75
CA GLU A 9 24.44 22.07 -28.12
C GLU A 9 24.30 22.36 -26.62
N ASP A 10 23.05 22.50 -26.18
CA ASP A 10 22.64 22.36 -24.78
C ASP A 10 23.06 20.98 -24.27
N ASN A 11 24.05 20.95 -23.38
CA ASN A 11 24.45 19.74 -22.67
C ASN A 11 23.71 19.69 -21.31
N PRO A 12 22.74 18.79 -21.08
CA PRO A 12 21.91 18.80 -19.88
C PRO A 12 22.55 18.05 -18.70
N ALA A 13 23.86 18.23 -18.46
CA ALA A 13 24.61 17.36 -17.57
C ALA A 13 25.69 18.04 -16.71
N THR A 14 25.51 19.27 -16.25
CA THR A 14 26.32 19.83 -15.15
C THR A 14 25.55 20.90 -14.36
N SER A 15 24.72 20.50 -13.39
CA SER A 15 24.36 21.40 -12.29
C SER A 15 24.74 20.72 -10.99
N THR A 16 25.59 21.36 -10.20
CA THR A 16 26.14 20.82 -8.96
C THR A 16 25.10 20.82 -7.83
N VAL A 17 25.23 19.91 -6.86
CA VAL A 17 24.41 19.88 -5.62
C VAL A 17 24.52 21.20 -4.84
N TRP A 18 25.64 21.89 -5.05
CA TRP A 18 25.99 23.20 -4.54
C TRP A 18 25.79 24.22 -5.66
N GLU A 19 24.83 25.13 -5.51
CA GLU A 19 24.76 26.33 -6.34
C GLU A 19 25.29 27.50 -5.53
N VAL A 20 26.27 28.22 -6.08
CA VAL A 20 26.50 29.61 -5.69
C VAL A 20 25.22 30.35 -6.10
N PRO A 21 24.51 31.05 -5.20
CA PRO A 21 23.31 31.77 -5.58
C PRO A 21 23.60 32.69 -6.77
N ALA A 22 22.65 32.83 -7.71
CA ALA A 22 22.65 33.93 -8.68
C ALA A 22 22.95 35.24 -7.93
N PRO A 23 23.70 36.21 -8.50
CA PRO A 23 24.37 37.26 -7.73
C PRO A 23 23.36 38.03 -6.86
N LEU A 24 23.25 37.57 -5.61
CA LEU A 24 22.52 38.23 -4.55
C LEU A 24 23.30 39.52 -4.23
N PRO A 25 22.63 40.59 -3.78
CA PRO A 25 23.34 41.78 -3.31
C PRO A 25 24.40 41.34 -2.29
N SER A 26 25.65 41.61 -2.64
CA SER A 26 26.86 41.07 -2.05
C SER A 26 26.91 41.31 -0.53
N SER A 27 26.54 40.30 0.25
CA SER A 27 26.92 40.22 1.67
C SER A 27 28.37 39.76 1.75
N PRO A 28 29.22 40.36 2.60
CA PRO A 28 30.59 39.89 2.84
C PRO A 28 30.66 38.43 3.31
N ASP A 29 29.56 37.91 3.89
CA ASP A 29 29.44 36.51 4.34
C ASP A 29 29.00 35.54 3.24
N ALA A 30 28.79 36.01 2.00
CA ALA A 30 28.42 35.15 0.87
C ALA A 30 29.50 34.08 0.58
N ALA A 31 30.77 34.36 0.89
CA ALA A 31 31.87 33.41 0.76
C ALA A 31 31.86 32.29 1.82
N SER A 32 31.18 32.51 2.96
CA SER A 32 31.05 31.53 4.06
C SER A 32 29.65 30.90 4.15
N THR A 33 28.74 31.24 3.24
CA THR A 33 27.36 30.73 3.23
C THR A 33 27.20 29.67 2.15
N LEU A 34 26.98 28.42 2.56
CA LEU A 34 26.67 27.32 1.64
C LEU A 34 25.15 27.12 1.54
N SER A 35 24.62 27.16 0.31
CA SER A 35 23.23 26.80 0.05
C SER A 35 23.14 25.33 -0.34
N LEU A 36 22.49 24.52 0.50
CA LEU A 36 22.24 23.11 0.22
C LEU A 36 20.78 22.92 -0.20
N LYS A 37 20.57 22.46 -1.44
CA LYS A 37 19.26 21.98 -1.88
C LYS A 37 18.98 20.61 -1.29
N THR A 38 18.49 20.56 -0.05
CA THR A 38 18.26 19.32 0.72
C THR A 38 17.47 18.26 -0.07
N LYS A 39 16.45 18.67 -0.84
CA LYS A 39 15.67 17.77 -1.72
C LYS A 39 16.56 17.00 -2.70
N ARG A 40 17.45 17.71 -3.40
CA ARG A 40 18.34 17.12 -4.41
C ARG A 40 19.40 16.26 -3.75
N PHE A 41 20.05 16.78 -2.72
CA PHE A 41 21.05 16.07 -1.94
C PHE A 41 20.55 14.72 -1.42
N VAL A 42 19.34 14.68 -0.84
CA VAL A 42 18.75 13.43 -0.34
C VAL A 42 18.39 12.50 -1.50
N THR A 43 17.89 13.03 -2.62
CA THR A 43 17.54 12.21 -3.79
C THR A 43 18.79 11.52 -4.35
N ASP A 44 19.91 12.23 -4.44
CA ASP A 44 21.20 11.70 -4.89
C ASP A 44 21.71 10.65 -3.90
N ALA A 45 21.65 10.94 -2.59
CA ALA A 45 22.05 10.01 -1.53
C ALA A 45 21.22 8.70 -1.55
N ILE A 46 19.90 8.81 -1.73
CA ILE A 46 18.99 7.64 -1.83
C ILE A 46 19.29 6.82 -3.08
N THR A 47 19.61 7.49 -4.19
CA THR A 47 19.96 6.81 -5.44
C THR A 47 21.23 5.97 -5.24
N VAL A 48 22.26 6.54 -4.59
CA VAL A 48 23.49 5.83 -4.23
C VAL A 48 23.20 4.68 -3.27
N ALA A 49 22.44 4.91 -2.20
CA ALA A 49 22.12 3.89 -1.19
C ALA A 49 21.36 2.68 -1.74
N LYS A 50 20.53 2.88 -2.78
CA LYS A 50 19.79 1.78 -3.44
C LYS A 50 20.63 0.98 -4.44
N THR A 51 21.85 1.39 -4.76
CA THR A 51 22.71 0.64 -5.69
C THR A 51 23.20 -0.66 -5.07
N LEU A 52 23.08 -1.77 -5.81
CA LEU A 52 23.61 -3.06 -5.37
C LEU A 52 25.14 -2.98 -5.38
N SER A 53 25.76 -3.17 -4.21
CA SER A 53 27.22 -3.10 -4.10
C SER A 53 27.85 -4.31 -4.77
N THR A 54 28.49 -4.08 -5.92
CA THR A 54 29.20 -5.12 -6.70
C THR A 54 30.71 -4.82 -6.84
N SER A 55 31.15 -3.65 -6.40
CA SER A 55 32.55 -3.22 -6.44
C SER A 55 32.93 -2.42 -5.19
N ARG A 56 34.22 -2.42 -4.86
CA ARG A 56 34.78 -1.68 -3.71
C ARG A 56 34.53 -0.18 -3.81
N ASP A 57 34.54 0.37 -5.02
CA ASP A 57 34.28 1.80 -5.25
C ASP A 57 32.82 2.17 -4.98
N GLN A 58 31.86 1.29 -5.34
CA GLN A 58 30.46 1.47 -4.98
C GLN A 58 30.24 1.38 -3.47
N THR A 59 30.88 0.42 -2.79
CA THR A 59 30.82 0.35 -1.32
C THR A 59 31.34 1.64 -0.68
N ARG A 60 32.44 2.18 -1.20
CA ARG A 60 33.01 3.44 -0.71
C ARG A 60 32.07 4.62 -0.92
N ALA A 61 31.45 4.73 -2.10
CA ALA A 61 30.49 5.78 -2.40
C ALA A 61 29.25 5.72 -1.49
N ILE A 62 28.74 4.52 -1.19
CA ILE A 62 27.62 4.31 -0.26
C ILE A 62 27.99 4.79 1.15
N LEU A 63 29.16 4.41 1.66
CA LEU A 63 29.64 4.84 2.99
C LEU A 63 29.87 6.36 3.05
N GLN A 64 30.47 6.95 2.01
CA GLN A 64 30.63 8.40 1.93
C GLN A 64 29.29 9.14 1.91
N SER A 65 28.29 8.60 1.20
CA SER A 65 26.95 9.17 1.19
C SER A 65 26.33 9.16 2.59
N LEU A 66 26.56 8.13 3.39
CA LEU A 66 26.09 8.06 4.78
C LEU A 66 26.76 9.12 5.66
N ASP A 67 28.08 9.33 5.49
CA ASP A 67 28.81 10.35 6.25
C ASP A 67 28.36 11.78 5.88
N HIS A 68 28.03 12.02 4.61
CA HIS A 68 27.42 13.29 4.20
C HIS A 68 26.04 13.49 4.83
N LEU A 69 25.20 12.44 4.88
CA LEU A 69 23.88 12.51 5.54
C LEU A 69 24.02 12.83 7.03
N ARG A 70 24.97 12.19 7.73
CA ARG A 70 25.30 12.49 9.15
C ARG A 70 25.75 13.93 9.34
N THR A 71 26.55 14.45 8.43
CA THR A 71 27.02 15.85 8.48
C THR A 71 25.87 16.83 8.34
N VAL A 72 24.96 16.62 7.38
CA VAL A 72 23.77 17.48 7.23
C VAL A 72 22.87 17.37 8.46
N LEU A 73 22.69 16.15 8.99
CA LEU A 73 21.87 15.91 10.16
C LEU A 73 22.44 16.59 11.42
N SER A 74 23.77 16.63 11.58
CA SER A 74 24.42 17.33 12.69
C SER A 74 24.09 18.81 12.76
N ALA A 75 23.86 19.46 11.62
CA ALA A 75 23.48 20.87 11.54
C ALA A 75 21.98 21.09 11.82
N LEU A 76 21.13 20.10 11.52
CA LEU A 76 19.68 20.21 11.64
C LEU A 76 19.16 19.80 13.03
N ILE A 77 19.77 18.81 13.67
CA ILE A 77 19.40 18.37 15.02
C ILE A 77 19.73 19.46 16.05
N THR A 78 18.93 19.53 17.10
CA THR A 78 19.12 20.42 18.25
C THR A 78 19.49 19.58 19.47
N PRO A 79 20.79 19.47 19.83
CA PRO A 79 21.22 18.71 21.00
C PRO A 79 20.71 19.36 22.30
N GLY A 80 20.55 18.57 23.37
CA GLY A 80 20.15 19.06 24.69
C GLY A 80 18.63 19.25 24.87
N LEU A 81 17.83 18.74 23.92
CA LEU A 81 16.38 18.65 24.08
C LEU A 81 15.97 17.41 24.89
N ASN A 82 16.65 16.28 24.68
CA ASN A 82 16.38 15.02 25.39
C ASN A 82 17.63 14.14 25.42
N SER A 83 18.06 13.71 26.61
CA SER A 83 19.30 12.95 26.81
C SER A 83 19.33 11.58 26.12
N ASP A 84 18.19 10.92 26.01
CA ASP A 84 18.09 9.60 25.40
C ASP A 84 18.20 9.70 23.87
N VAL A 85 17.56 10.71 23.29
CA VAL A 85 17.67 11.04 21.87
C VAL A 85 19.08 11.46 21.52
N ASP A 86 19.73 12.28 22.36
CA ASP A 86 21.13 12.66 22.17
C ASP A 86 22.07 11.45 22.21
N SER A 87 21.81 10.50 23.11
CA SER A 87 22.54 9.22 23.18
C SER A 87 22.33 8.36 21.93
N ILE A 88 21.11 8.29 21.39
CA ILE A 88 20.82 7.57 20.13
C ILE A 88 21.55 8.25 18.96
N CYS A 89 21.49 9.57 18.86
CA CYS A 89 22.15 10.34 17.81
C CYS A 89 23.67 10.11 17.81
N LYS A 90 24.30 10.18 18.99
CA LYS A 90 25.75 10.02 19.12
C LYS A 90 26.20 8.56 19.02
N GLY A 91 25.51 7.65 19.69
CA GLY A 91 25.91 6.24 19.83
C GLY A 91 25.47 5.39 18.65
N LYS A 92 24.19 5.41 18.29
CA LYS A 92 23.64 4.53 17.24
C LYS A 92 23.78 5.13 15.84
N LEU A 93 23.53 6.44 15.69
CA LEU A 93 23.57 7.10 14.38
C LEU A 93 24.95 7.70 14.04
N ALA A 94 25.88 7.74 15.00
CA ALA A 94 27.22 8.32 14.87
C ALA A 94 27.20 9.79 14.38
N ILE A 95 26.23 10.57 14.85
CA ILE A 95 26.10 12.00 14.53
C ILE A 95 27.02 12.78 15.49
N CYS A 96 27.91 13.58 14.91
CA CYS A 96 28.77 14.48 15.68
C CYS A 96 28.03 15.79 15.98
N GLU A 97 28.37 16.47 17.07
CA GLU A 97 27.86 17.82 17.34
C GLU A 97 28.46 18.82 16.35
N SER A 98 27.65 19.77 15.90
CA SER A 98 28.04 20.79 14.93
C SER A 98 27.69 22.19 15.46
N ASN A 99 28.60 23.14 15.22
CA ASN A 99 28.42 24.55 15.56
C ASN A 99 27.98 25.38 14.34
N VAL A 100 27.49 24.72 13.28
CA VAL A 100 27.04 25.39 12.05
C VAL A 100 25.72 26.13 12.30
N SER A 101 25.70 27.41 11.98
CA SER A 101 24.46 28.19 11.94
C SER A 101 23.65 27.81 10.69
N VAL A 102 22.40 27.40 10.91
CA VAL A 102 21.46 27.06 9.83
C VAL A 102 20.46 28.19 9.66
N GLY A 103 20.14 28.51 8.41
CA GLY A 103 19.13 29.48 8.04
C GLY A 103 17.99 28.88 7.23
N LEU A 104 17.04 29.72 6.85
CA LEU A 104 16.02 29.40 5.85
C LEU A 104 16.30 30.17 4.56
N ALA A 105 16.30 29.45 3.44
CA ALA A 105 16.34 30.03 2.11
C ALA A 105 14.99 29.80 1.41
N MET A 106 14.38 30.88 0.96
CA MET A 106 13.21 30.90 0.08
C MET A 106 13.61 31.54 -1.26
N SER A 107 12.76 31.47 -2.28
CA SER A 107 13.08 31.85 -3.66
C SER A 107 13.69 33.24 -3.83
N GLU A 108 13.41 34.17 -2.91
CA GLU A 108 13.89 35.57 -2.97
C GLU A 108 14.60 36.04 -1.70
N SER A 109 14.77 35.16 -0.69
CA SER A 109 15.35 35.57 0.60
C SER A 109 16.14 34.46 1.27
N VAL A 110 17.25 34.82 1.91
CA VAL A 110 18.03 33.95 2.78
C VAL A 110 18.13 34.61 4.13
N SER A 111 17.85 33.87 5.19
CA SER A 111 17.94 34.35 6.56
C SER A 111 18.69 33.34 7.40
N LEU A 112 19.86 33.73 7.91
CA LEU A 112 20.61 32.94 8.90
C LEU A 112 20.07 33.23 10.30
N PHE A 113 19.88 32.18 11.09
CA PHE A 113 19.44 32.33 12.47
C PHE A 113 20.67 32.42 13.37
N ASN A 114 20.85 33.56 14.02
CA ASN A 114 21.87 33.74 15.06
C ASN A 114 21.22 33.52 16.43
N THR A 115 21.07 32.26 16.83
CA THR A 115 20.45 31.88 18.10
C THR A 115 21.51 31.64 19.17
N ARG A 116 21.30 32.17 20.38
CA ARG A 116 22.21 31.94 21.52
C ARG A 116 21.89 30.64 22.25
N ASP A 117 20.61 30.27 22.26
CA ASP A 117 20.13 28.97 22.72
C ASP A 117 19.64 28.16 21.51
N PRO A 118 20.16 26.94 21.27
CA PRO A 118 19.71 26.06 20.19
C PRO A 118 18.19 25.81 20.14
N ARG A 119 17.48 26.00 21.27
CA ARG A 119 16.02 25.88 21.37
C ARG A 119 15.26 27.00 20.68
N GLU A 120 15.86 28.20 20.56
CA GLU A 120 15.21 29.38 19.99
C GLU A 120 14.79 29.17 18.53
N VAL A 121 15.44 28.27 17.79
CA VAL A 121 15.16 28.04 16.37
C VAL A 121 13.72 27.57 16.13
N TRP A 122 13.11 26.93 17.13
CA TRP A 122 11.73 26.41 17.06
C TRP A 122 10.67 27.43 17.52
N CYS A 123 11.12 28.61 17.96
CA CYS A 123 10.26 29.70 18.43
C CYS A 123 10.10 30.83 17.40
N ILE A 124 10.87 30.78 16.30
CA ILE A 124 10.95 31.85 15.29
C ILE A 124 9.63 32.00 14.52
N SER A 125 9.21 30.95 13.82
CA SER A 125 7.94 30.92 13.09
C SER A 125 7.55 29.50 12.71
N SER A 126 6.27 29.28 12.44
CA SER A 126 5.72 28.00 11.98
C SER A 126 6.35 27.49 10.68
N ASN A 127 6.78 28.38 9.78
CA ASN A 127 7.45 27.99 8.53
C ASN A 127 8.87 27.51 8.79
N VAL A 128 9.59 28.14 9.74
CA VAL A 128 10.95 27.71 10.12
C VAL A 128 10.90 26.35 10.80
N THR A 129 9.96 26.15 11.74
CA THR A 129 9.73 24.84 12.36
C THR A 129 9.41 23.78 11.31
N ALA A 130 8.48 24.07 10.38
CA ALA A 130 8.11 23.13 9.32
C ALA A 130 9.28 22.76 8.40
N ALA A 131 10.06 23.75 7.95
CA ALA A 131 11.22 23.52 7.09
C ALA A 131 12.31 22.69 7.81
N ARG A 132 12.57 22.99 9.09
CA ARG A 132 13.58 22.27 9.88
C ARG A 132 13.15 20.83 10.20
N LEU A 133 11.91 20.62 10.65
CA LEU A 133 11.35 19.27 10.86
C LEU A 133 11.36 18.45 9.57
N LEU A 134 10.97 19.06 8.45
CA LEU A 134 10.99 18.40 7.15
C LEU A 134 12.41 18.00 6.74
N GLY A 135 13.40 18.87 6.96
CA GLY A 135 14.82 18.56 6.73
C GLY A 135 15.30 17.37 7.56
N ILE A 136 15.00 17.37 8.86
CA ILE A 136 15.35 16.27 9.78
C ILE A 136 14.69 14.96 9.30
N ALA A 137 13.38 14.98 9.08
CA ALA A 137 12.61 13.80 8.66
C ALA A 137 13.11 13.25 7.31
N LEU A 138 13.43 14.12 6.35
CA LEU A 138 13.88 13.73 5.03
C LEU A 138 15.29 13.09 5.07
N VAL A 139 16.22 13.66 5.84
CA VAL A 139 17.59 13.13 5.98
C VAL A 139 17.58 11.82 6.77
N LEU A 140 16.85 11.75 7.88
CA LEU A 140 16.71 10.52 8.67
C LEU A 140 16.03 9.40 7.88
N ARG A 141 15.09 9.73 6.98
CA ARG A 141 14.49 8.75 6.06
C ARG A 141 15.52 8.16 5.08
N ALA A 142 16.48 8.95 4.61
CA ALA A 142 17.57 8.43 3.79
C ALA A 142 18.53 7.56 4.62
N VAL A 143 18.83 7.94 5.87
CA VAL A 143 19.62 7.12 6.80
C VAL A 143 18.89 5.81 7.12
N ALA A 144 17.57 5.80 7.20
CA ALA A 144 16.78 4.60 7.47
C ALA A 144 16.78 3.57 6.32
N LEU A 145 17.33 3.89 5.14
CA LEU A 145 17.57 2.92 4.06
C LEU A 145 18.68 1.92 4.40
N PHE A 146 19.54 2.26 5.36
CA PHE A 146 20.54 1.38 5.92
C PHE A 146 19.90 0.63 7.09
N GLU A 147 19.63 -0.67 6.90
CA GLU A 147 18.81 -1.48 7.82
C GLU A 147 19.28 -1.41 9.29
N GLU A 148 20.58 -1.30 9.53
CA GLU A 148 21.18 -1.16 10.86
C GLU A 148 20.71 0.11 11.60
N TYR A 149 20.39 1.19 10.88
CA TYR A 149 20.01 2.48 11.46
C TYR A 149 18.51 2.77 11.40
N THR A 150 17.70 1.90 10.78
CA THR A 150 16.27 2.14 10.56
C THR A 150 15.52 2.41 11.87
N GLU A 151 15.72 1.58 12.89
CA GLU A 151 15.05 1.74 14.19
C GLU A 151 15.43 3.07 14.86
N ALA A 152 16.74 3.34 14.98
CA ALA A 152 17.25 4.56 15.58
C ALA A 152 16.77 5.82 14.86
N ALA A 153 16.79 5.81 13.51
CA ALA A 153 16.31 6.93 12.71
C ALA A 153 14.82 7.20 12.94
N ASN A 154 13.99 6.15 12.99
CA ASN A 154 12.56 6.28 13.25
C ASN A 154 12.28 6.82 14.67
N THR A 155 13.04 6.39 15.68
CA THR A 155 12.93 6.92 17.05
C THR A 155 13.22 8.42 17.08
N VAL A 156 14.28 8.87 16.42
CA VAL A 156 14.64 10.29 16.37
C VAL A 156 13.58 11.10 15.62
N VAL A 157 13.08 10.62 14.46
CA VAL A 157 11.98 11.28 13.75
C VAL A 157 10.77 11.41 14.67
N SER A 158 10.35 10.33 15.33
CA SER A 158 9.21 10.33 16.23
C SER A 158 9.35 11.34 17.36
N PHE A 159 10.54 11.46 17.96
CA PHE A 159 10.78 12.45 19.01
C PHE A 159 10.57 13.88 18.50
N TYR A 160 11.21 14.25 17.38
CA TYR A 160 11.13 15.59 16.83
C TYR A 160 9.72 15.96 16.37
N THR A 161 8.94 14.98 15.92
CA THR A 161 7.59 15.24 15.42
C THR A 161 6.52 15.27 16.50
N THR A 162 6.67 14.52 17.60
CA THR A 162 5.59 14.39 18.61
C THR A 162 5.90 15.03 19.97
N SER A 163 7.18 15.17 20.33
CA SER A 163 7.59 15.51 21.71
C SER A 163 8.21 16.91 21.83
N LEU A 164 8.43 17.59 20.71
CA LEU A 164 9.16 18.85 20.66
C LEU A 164 8.44 19.99 21.40
N SER A 165 7.11 20.07 21.30
CA SER A 165 6.31 21.10 21.98
C SER A 165 6.50 21.05 23.49
N ALA A 166 6.52 19.86 24.08
CA ALA A 166 6.72 19.67 25.52
C ALA A 166 8.14 20.06 25.98
N CYS A 167 9.15 19.88 25.12
CA CYS A 167 10.54 20.22 25.45
C CYS A 167 10.80 21.73 25.44
N ILE A 168 10.07 22.47 24.61
CA ILE A 168 10.29 23.90 24.36
C ILE A 168 9.33 24.77 25.16
N GLY A 169 8.10 24.31 25.37
CA GLY A 169 7.06 25.02 26.12
C GLY A 169 6.30 26.03 25.26
N GLU A 170 5.73 27.04 25.91
CA GLU A 170 4.76 27.97 25.29
C GLU A 170 5.31 28.81 24.12
N ALA A 171 6.63 29.00 24.07
CA ALA A 171 7.26 29.73 22.97
C ALA A 171 7.32 28.93 21.66
N TYR A 172 7.07 27.62 21.71
CA TYR A 172 7.10 26.75 20.54
C TYR A 172 6.10 27.20 19.46
N LYS A 173 6.58 27.29 18.22
CA LYS A 173 5.73 27.54 17.06
C LYS A 173 5.51 26.23 16.30
N PRO A 174 4.28 25.66 16.30
CA PRO A 174 4.00 24.42 15.59
C PRO A 174 4.20 24.60 14.08
N PRO A 175 4.53 23.52 13.34
CA PRO A 175 4.82 23.60 11.92
C PRO A 175 3.59 24.04 11.11
N SER A 176 3.81 24.92 10.13
CA SER A 176 2.76 25.43 9.24
C SER A 176 2.24 24.34 8.29
N LEU A 177 0.96 23.99 8.43
CA LEU A 177 0.30 23.01 7.55
C LEU A 177 0.23 23.51 6.10
N SER A 178 -0.04 24.80 5.87
CA SER A 178 -0.13 25.36 4.52
C SER A 178 1.23 25.35 3.81
N TYR A 179 2.31 25.63 4.55
CA TYR A 179 3.67 25.52 4.02
C TYR A 179 3.98 24.08 3.61
N LEU A 180 3.74 23.10 4.49
CA LEU A 180 3.97 21.68 4.20
C LEU A 180 3.13 21.18 3.01
N ALA A 181 1.84 21.54 2.97
CA ALA A 181 0.94 21.16 1.89
C ALA A 181 1.39 21.74 0.54
N SER A 182 1.87 22.99 0.51
CA SER A 182 2.38 23.61 -0.72
C SER A 182 3.58 22.86 -1.30
N LEU A 183 4.50 22.40 -0.44
CA LEU A 183 5.67 21.63 -0.85
C LEU A 183 5.30 20.22 -1.36
N TRP A 184 4.16 19.67 -0.93
CA TRP A 184 3.73 18.33 -1.32
C TRP A 184 3.41 18.24 -2.82
N PHE A 185 2.76 19.25 -3.38
CA PHE A 185 2.38 19.27 -4.79
C PHE A 185 3.60 19.26 -5.73
N HIS A 186 4.68 19.94 -5.34
CA HIS A 186 5.93 20.02 -6.10
C HIS A 186 7.01 19.02 -5.63
N GLY A 187 6.66 18.12 -4.71
CA GLY A 187 7.58 17.18 -4.08
C GLY A 187 7.84 15.90 -4.87
N SER A 188 9.05 15.34 -4.71
CA SER A 188 9.33 13.94 -5.10
C SER A 188 8.58 12.98 -4.18
N THR A 189 8.57 11.69 -4.51
CA THR A 189 7.94 10.64 -3.70
C THR A 189 8.45 10.62 -2.26
N GLU A 190 9.75 10.80 -2.08
CA GLU A 190 10.45 10.83 -0.80
C GLU A 190 10.08 12.07 0.01
N LEU A 191 10.02 13.24 -0.66
CA LEU A 191 9.61 14.49 -0.02
C LEU A 191 8.16 14.42 0.43
N ARG A 192 7.25 13.90 -0.40
CA ARG A 192 5.84 13.71 -0.04
C ARG A 192 5.69 12.80 1.17
N GLN A 193 6.50 11.74 1.28
CA GLN A 193 6.50 10.85 2.44
C GLN A 193 7.01 11.53 3.71
N ALA A 194 8.10 12.31 3.63
CA ALA A 194 8.61 13.07 4.78
C ALA A 194 7.61 14.16 5.22
N ILE A 195 7.01 14.87 4.27
CA ILE A 195 5.92 15.82 4.52
C ILE A 195 4.78 15.13 5.26
N ARG A 196 4.32 13.96 4.79
CA ARG A 196 3.26 13.20 5.48
C ARG A 196 3.64 12.89 6.91
N THR A 197 4.85 12.41 7.19
CA THR A 197 5.26 12.09 8.57
C THR A 197 5.15 13.30 9.49
N VAL A 198 5.63 14.47 9.06
CA VAL A 198 5.53 15.71 9.84
C VAL A 198 4.07 16.20 9.92
N PHE A 199 3.35 16.19 8.80
CA PHE A 199 1.97 16.66 8.71
C PHE A 199 1.02 15.84 9.59
N ASP A 200 1.11 14.51 9.52
CA ASP A 200 0.30 13.58 10.32
C ASP A 200 0.56 13.76 11.81
N SER A 201 1.84 13.82 12.20
CA SER A 201 2.18 14.09 13.59
C SER A 201 1.61 15.41 14.08
N THR A 202 1.64 16.45 13.23
CA THR A 202 1.12 17.77 13.58
C THR A 202 -0.38 17.72 13.81
N ILE A 203 -1.15 17.07 12.92
CA ILE A 203 -2.60 16.89 13.11
C ILE A 203 -2.89 16.09 14.38
N SER A 204 -2.13 15.01 14.63
CA SER A 204 -2.33 14.16 15.81
C SER A 204 -2.10 14.91 17.14
N THR A 205 -1.14 15.85 17.16
CA THR A 205 -0.83 16.67 18.33
C THR A 205 -1.66 17.95 18.43
N MET A 206 -2.38 18.31 17.36
CA MET A 206 -3.20 19.51 17.30
C MET A 206 -4.41 19.38 18.23
N SER A 207 -4.70 20.44 18.97
CA SER A 207 -5.91 20.52 19.80
C SER A 207 -7.16 20.59 18.93
N ASP A 208 -8.31 20.23 19.51
CA ASP A 208 -9.57 20.25 18.75
C ASP A 208 -10.00 21.68 18.37
N GLU A 209 -9.68 22.67 19.21
CA GLU A 209 -9.92 24.09 18.93
C GLU A 209 -9.10 24.58 17.72
N GLU A 210 -7.80 24.28 17.69
CA GLU A 210 -6.92 24.62 16.55
C GLU A 210 -7.37 23.94 15.26
N ALA A 211 -7.83 22.69 15.33
CA ALA A 211 -8.36 21.96 14.18
C ALA A 211 -9.63 22.64 13.64
N ILE A 212 -10.56 23.04 14.52
CA ILE A 212 -11.78 23.76 14.14
C ILE A 212 -11.43 25.10 13.48
N THR A 213 -10.57 25.91 14.10
CA THR A 213 -10.15 27.21 13.52
C THR A 213 -9.50 27.03 12.15
N THR A 214 -8.67 26.00 11.99
CA THR A 214 -8.04 25.68 10.69
C THR A 214 -9.09 25.28 9.65
N LEU A 215 -10.06 24.46 10.02
CA LEU A 215 -11.14 24.04 9.13
C LEU A 215 -12.03 25.22 8.73
N GLU A 216 -12.39 26.10 9.67
CA GLU A 216 -13.20 27.29 9.39
C GLU A 216 -12.53 28.21 8.35
N HIS A 217 -11.20 28.34 8.43
CA HIS A 217 -10.44 29.11 7.45
C HIS A 217 -10.44 28.48 6.05
N TRP A 218 -10.23 27.16 5.96
CA TRP A 218 -10.00 26.49 4.67
C TRP A 218 -11.28 25.96 3.99
N GLN A 219 -12.35 25.66 4.73
CA GLN A 219 -13.55 24.99 4.19
C GLN A 219 -14.22 25.75 3.04
N HIS A 220 -14.12 27.07 3.02
CA HIS A 220 -14.74 27.91 1.99
C HIS A 220 -14.07 27.77 0.62
N TYR A 221 -12.84 27.26 0.58
CA TYR A 221 -12.06 27.07 -0.63
C TYR A 221 -12.15 25.64 -1.18
N ILE A 222 -13.01 24.78 -0.60
CA ILE A 222 -13.14 23.38 -1.02
C ILE A 222 -13.56 23.31 -2.51
N PRO A 223 -12.94 22.45 -3.35
CA PRO A 223 -13.13 22.46 -4.80
C PRO A 223 -14.58 22.37 -5.28
N CYS A 224 -15.43 21.56 -4.64
CA CYS A 224 -16.83 21.42 -5.06
C CYS A 224 -17.68 22.68 -4.83
N LEU A 225 -17.22 23.59 -3.95
CA LEU A 225 -17.87 24.87 -3.68
C LEU A 225 -17.38 25.96 -4.64
N GLN A 226 -16.25 25.75 -5.32
CA GLN A 226 -15.66 26.75 -6.22
C GLN A 226 -16.30 26.73 -7.61
N LEU A 227 -16.19 27.88 -8.29
CA LEU A 227 -16.53 28.02 -9.70
C LEU A 227 -15.67 27.07 -10.56
N PRO A 228 -16.19 26.52 -11.67
CA PRO A 228 -15.45 25.56 -12.51
C PRO A 228 -14.03 25.98 -12.91
N SER A 229 -13.79 27.28 -13.14
CA SER A 229 -12.47 27.84 -13.46
C SER A 229 -11.47 27.81 -12.30
N GLU A 230 -11.96 27.81 -11.06
CA GLU A 230 -11.16 27.90 -9.83
C GLU A 230 -10.94 26.55 -9.15
N ARG A 231 -11.65 25.49 -9.59
CA ARG A 231 -11.56 24.15 -8.99
C ARG A 231 -10.16 23.54 -9.12
N GLU A 232 -9.42 23.87 -10.15
CA GLU A 232 -8.03 23.42 -10.37
C GLU A 232 -6.99 24.45 -9.87
N SER A 233 -7.41 25.46 -9.11
CA SER A 233 -6.47 26.40 -8.47
C SER A 233 -5.66 25.70 -7.36
N LEU A 234 -4.43 26.18 -7.13
CA LEU A 234 -3.60 25.68 -6.03
C LEU A 234 -4.29 25.89 -4.66
N THR A 235 -5.03 26.99 -4.49
CA THR A 235 -5.77 27.27 -3.25
C THR A 235 -6.85 26.23 -2.99
N ALA A 236 -7.60 25.82 -4.03
CA ALA A 236 -8.61 24.77 -3.91
C ALA A 236 -7.98 23.38 -3.63
N ALA A 237 -6.82 23.10 -4.21
CA ALA A 237 -6.09 21.87 -3.92
C ALA A 237 -5.52 21.86 -2.49
N LEU A 238 -4.98 22.98 -2.01
CA LEU A 238 -4.48 23.16 -0.64
C LEU A 238 -5.59 23.03 0.39
N SER A 239 -6.76 23.59 0.11
CA SER A 239 -7.92 23.48 1.00
C SER A 239 -8.37 22.02 1.13
N LEU A 240 -8.48 21.29 0.02
CA LEU A 240 -8.82 19.88 0.04
C LEU A 240 -7.76 19.04 0.75
N PHE A 241 -6.47 19.36 0.56
CA PHE A 241 -5.39 18.71 1.28
C PHE A 241 -5.58 18.89 2.79
N ILE A 242 -5.59 20.13 3.27
CA ILE A 242 -5.63 20.41 4.71
C ILE A 242 -6.92 19.88 5.34
N CYS A 243 -8.08 20.24 4.79
CA CYS A 243 -9.37 19.78 5.32
C CYS A 243 -9.52 18.27 5.21
N GLY A 244 -9.09 17.64 4.11
CA GLY A 244 -9.23 16.21 3.89
C GLY A 244 -8.38 15.37 4.83
N PHE A 245 -7.14 15.79 5.11
CA PHE A 245 -6.27 15.08 6.06
C PHE A 245 -6.70 15.28 7.52
N ILE A 246 -7.11 16.49 7.90
CA ILE A 246 -7.73 16.72 9.23
C ILE A 246 -8.97 15.85 9.37
N ALA A 247 -9.84 15.83 8.36
CA ALA A 247 -11.04 15.01 8.35
C ALA A 247 -10.73 13.51 8.41
N ALA A 248 -9.68 13.01 7.75
CA ALA A 248 -9.34 11.60 7.82
C ALA A 248 -8.99 11.13 9.25
N GLU A 249 -8.48 12.02 10.10
CA GLU A 249 -8.04 11.70 11.46
C GLU A 249 -9.05 12.11 12.53
N LYS A 250 -9.67 13.29 12.39
CA LYS A 250 -10.58 13.91 13.37
C LYS A 250 -12.03 14.07 12.86
N TYR A 251 -12.51 13.17 11.98
CA TYR A 251 -13.86 13.28 11.38
C TYR A 251 -15.01 13.40 12.40
N SER A 252 -14.86 12.83 13.60
CA SER A 252 -15.91 12.82 14.64
C SER A 252 -16.32 14.22 15.10
N PHE A 253 -15.44 15.21 14.92
CA PHE A 253 -15.68 16.60 15.32
C PHE A 253 -16.21 17.46 14.17
N MET A 254 -16.33 16.89 12.96
CA MET A 254 -16.71 17.65 11.77
C MET A 254 -18.20 17.53 11.47
N SER A 255 -18.77 18.61 10.96
CA SER A 255 -20.16 18.62 10.54
C SER A 255 -20.35 17.78 9.26
N ALA A 256 -21.49 17.10 9.15
CA ALA A 256 -21.82 16.28 7.99
C ALA A 256 -21.78 17.05 6.64
N PRO A 257 -22.15 18.35 6.56
CA PRO A 257 -21.97 19.13 5.33
C PRO A 257 -20.51 19.23 4.89
N VAL A 258 -19.58 19.52 5.80
CA VAL A 258 -18.15 19.67 5.46
C VAL A 258 -17.57 18.34 4.98
N LEU A 259 -17.89 17.23 5.67
CA LEU A 259 -17.47 15.89 5.23
C LEU A 259 -18.01 15.52 3.84
N ARG A 260 -19.25 15.93 3.55
CA ARG A 260 -19.87 15.73 2.23
C ARG A 260 -19.14 16.54 1.15
N ASP A 261 -18.78 17.79 1.43
CA ASP A 261 -18.11 18.67 0.47
C ASP A 261 -16.67 18.21 0.19
N ILE A 262 -15.95 17.77 1.23
CA ILE A 262 -14.65 17.09 1.09
C ILE A 262 -14.78 15.85 0.21
N SER A 263 -15.73 14.97 0.53
CA SER A 263 -15.92 13.70 -0.21
C SER A 263 -16.28 13.94 -1.68
N LYS A 264 -17.17 14.91 -1.96
CA LYS A 264 -17.50 15.32 -3.33
C LYS A 264 -16.29 15.86 -4.09
N SER A 265 -15.43 16.63 -3.42
CA SER A 265 -14.22 17.19 -4.02
C SER A 265 -13.17 16.10 -4.31
N ILE A 266 -13.05 15.09 -3.45
CA ILE A 266 -12.24 13.90 -3.72
C ILE A 266 -12.74 13.19 -4.98
N SER A 267 -14.06 12.97 -5.08
CA SER A 267 -14.67 12.37 -6.27
C SER A 267 -14.41 13.20 -7.53
N LEU A 268 -14.58 14.52 -7.44
CA LEU A 268 -14.34 15.46 -8.54
C LEU A 268 -12.93 15.33 -9.10
N TYR A 269 -11.91 15.37 -8.26
CA TYR A 269 -10.52 15.21 -8.71
C TYR A 269 -10.20 13.78 -9.16
N LEU A 270 -10.73 12.74 -8.50
CA LEU A 270 -10.38 11.37 -8.86
C LEU A 270 -10.94 10.94 -10.22
N LEU A 271 -12.19 11.32 -10.49
CA LEU A 271 -12.95 10.90 -11.66
C LEU A 271 -12.64 11.74 -12.91
N ASP A 272 -12.16 12.98 -12.76
CA ASP A 272 -11.68 13.76 -13.89
C ASP A 272 -10.27 13.30 -14.33
N GLU A 273 -10.19 12.71 -15.53
CA GLU A 273 -8.92 12.26 -16.11
C GLU A 273 -7.94 13.39 -16.39
N LYS A 274 -8.42 14.63 -16.54
CA LYS A 274 -7.60 15.81 -16.84
C LYS A 274 -7.12 16.55 -15.59
N SER A 275 -7.65 16.21 -14.41
CA SER A 275 -7.29 16.92 -13.17
C SER A 275 -5.81 16.77 -12.86
N SER A 276 -5.17 17.87 -12.44
CA SER A 276 -3.77 17.86 -12.01
C SER A 276 -3.59 17.26 -10.61
N TYR A 277 -4.68 17.15 -9.85
CA TYR A 277 -4.67 16.78 -8.42
C TYR A 277 -5.19 15.36 -8.15
N ARG A 278 -5.26 14.49 -9.16
CA ARG A 278 -5.65 13.07 -8.98
C ARG A 278 -4.84 12.36 -7.90
N VAL A 279 -3.54 12.68 -7.79
CA VAL A 279 -2.66 12.10 -6.76
C VAL A 279 -3.16 12.42 -5.35
N LEU A 280 -3.67 13.64 -5.12
CA LEU A 280 -4.24 14.04 -3.84
C LEU A 280 -5.50 13.23 -3.52
N ALA A 281 -6.40 13.10 -4.49
CA ALA A 281 -7.63 12.33 -4.32
C ALA A 281 -7.34 10.86 -3.99
N ILE A 282 -6.40 10.23 -4.71
CA ILE A 282 -5.96 8.85 -4.42
C ILE A 282 -5.38 8.74 -3.02
N ASP A 283 -4.60 9.72 -2.58
CA ASP A 283 -3.99 9.73 -1.25
C ASP A 283 -5.04 9.83 -0.14
N LEU A 284 -6.04 10.70 -0.31
CA LEU A 284 -7.17 10.84 0.61
C LEU A 284 -8.03 9.57 0.64
N CYS A 285 -8.23 8.89 -0.49
CA CYS A 285 -8.84 7.56 -0.53
C CYS A 285 -8.02 6.52 0.25
N SER A 286 -6.69 6.60 0.23
CA SER A 286 -5.85 5.66 0.98
C SER A 286 -5.90 5.83 2.50
N ARG A 287 -6.62 6.80 3.04
CA ARG A 287 -6.65 7.09 4.50
C ARG A 287 -8.05 7.23 5.06
N GLY A 288 -8.87 8.06 4.44
CA GLY A 288 -10.21 8.39 4.94
C GLY A 288 -11.34 7.66 4.22
N PHE A 289 -11.09 6.63 3.41
CA PHE A 289 -12.14 5.98 2.62
C PHE A 289 -13.31 5.45 3.46
N THR A 290 -13.04 5.01 4.70
CA THR A 290 -14.09 4.61 5.65
C THR A 290 -15.03 5.74 6.02
N VAL A 291 -14.57 6.99 5.96
CA VAL A 291 -15.37 8.20 6.15
C VAL A 291 -16.06 8.60 4.84
N TRP A 292 -15.29 8.72 3.75
CA TRP A 292 -15.78 9.23 2.47
C TRP A 292 -16.91 8.37 1.89
N GLN A 293 -16.82 7.04 2.04
CA GLN A 293 -17.77 6.08 1.46
C GLN A 293 -19.25 6.33 1.84
N HIS A 294 -19.50 7.07 2.93
CA HIS A 294 -20.86 7.38 3.39
C HIS A 294 -21.48 8.59 2.65
N TYR A 295 -20.68 9.34 1.89
CA TYR A 295 -21.09 10.60 1.27
C TYR A 295 -20.98 10.61 -0.26
N ILE A 296 -20.34 9.61 -0.87
CA ILE A 296 -20.14 9.47 -2.31
C ILE A 296 -20.41 8.03 -2.78
N ASP A 297 -20.53 7.84 -4.10
CA ASP A 297 -20.58 6.50 -4.69
C ASP A 297 -19.22 5.80 -4.53
N SER A 298 -19.11 5.03 -3.46
CA SER A 298 -17.89 4.31 -3.10
C SER A 298 -17.52 3.22 -4.11
N MET A 299 -18.49 2.67 -4.86
CA MET A 299 -18.22 1.71 -5.92
C MET A 299 -17.58 2.41 -7.12
N GLU A 300 -18.08 3.58 -7.51
CA GLU A 300 -17.47 4.37 -8.59
C GLU A 300 -16.02 4.76 -8.28
N ILE A 301 -15.74 5.17 -7.03
CA ILE A 301 -14.38 5.47 -6.55
C ILE A 301 -13.47 4.25 -6.63
N LEU A 302 -13.93 3.08 -6.13
CA LEU A 302 -13.17 1.83 -6.22
C LEU A 302 -12.89 1.44 -7.68
N ARG A 303 -13.88 1.58 -8.55
CA ARG A 303 -13.75 1.28 -9.97
C ARG A 303 -12.68 2.13 -10.64
N SER A 304 -12.69 3.44 -10.37
CA SER A 304 -11.66 4.37 -10.85
C SER A 304 -10.27 3.98 -10.34
N LEU A 305 -10.14 3.64 -9.05
CA LEU A 305 -8.87 3.19 -8.47
C LEU A 305 -8.37 1.88 -9.08
N PHE A 306 -9.26 0.92 -9.38
CA PHE A 306 -8.90 -0.33 -10.04
C PHE A 306 -8.33 -0.07 -11.43
N MET A 307 -9.00 0.76 -12.23
CA MET A 307 -8.51 1.17 -13.54
C MET A 307 -7.15 1.87 -13.43
N LEU A 308 -7.00 2.86 -12.55
CA LEU A 308 -5.72 3.56 -12.38
C LEU A 308 -4.57 2.64 -11.93
N ALA A 309 -4.85 1.63 -11.11
CA ALA A 309 -3.86 0.69 -10.62
C ALA A 309 -3.36 -0.29 -11.70
N THR A 310 -4.19 -0.58 -12.72
CA THR A 310 -3.89 -1.53 -13.80
C THR A 310 -3.50 -0.88 -15.12
N THR A 311 -3.88 0.37 -15.36
CA THR A 311 -3.50 1.12 -16.56
C THR A 311 -2.00 1.39 -16.54
N SER A 312 -1.25 0.48 -17.14
CA SER A 312 0.18 0.63 -17.40
C SER A 312 0.33 1.53 -18.62
N ARG A 313 0.26 2.86 -18.46
CA ARG A 313 0.69 3.80 -19.51
C ARG A 313 2.20 3.65 -19.71
N LYS A 314 2.62 2.61 -20.44
CA LYS A 314 4.04 2.37 -20.80
C LYS A 314 4.54 3.38 -21.84
N ASN A 315 3.64 4.09 -22.53
CA ASN A 315 3.98 4.92 -23.68
C ASN A 315 3.85 6.43 -23.45
N ASP A 316 3.27 6.86 -22.32
CA ASP A 316 3.27 8.27 -21.95
C ASP A 316 4.27 8.46 -20.82
N ILE A 317 5.35 9.20 -21.10
CA ILE A 317 6.17 9.86 -20.07
C ILE A 317 5.34 11.02 -19.51
N SER A 318 4.12 10.73 -19.05
CA SER A 318 3.30 11.70 -18.35
C SER A 318 3.86 11.81 -16.94
N PRO A 319 4.14 13.03 -16.44
CA PRO A 319 4.55 13.26 -15.06
C PRO A 319 3.49 12.82 -14.03
N GLN A 320 2.30 12.38 -14.49
CA GLN A 320 1.18 11.88 -13.69
C GLN A 320 1.02 10.35 -13.75
N ASN A 321 2.11 9.58 -13.65
CA ASN A 321 1.98 8.14 -13.43
C ASN A 321 1.47 7.86 -12.01
N VAL A 322 0.15 7.82 -11.86
CA VAL A 322 -0.55 7.62 -10.58
C VAL A 322 -0.76 6.15 -10.22
N GLY A 323 -0.34 5.21 -11.08
CA GLY A 323 -0.67 3.80 -10.91
C GLY A 323 -0.01 3.15 -9.70
N ALA A 324 1.18 3.61 -9.30
CA ALA A 324 1.84 3.14 -8.08
C ALA A 324 1.06 3.56 -6.82
N GLN A 325 0.60 4.82 -6.79
CA GLN A 325 -0.20 5.38 -5.71
C GLN A 325 -1.58 4.70 -5.66
N ALA A 326 -2.22 4.49 -6.82
CA ALA A 326 -3.50 3.78 -6.90
C ALA A 326 -3.38 2.35 -6.37
N ARG A 327 -2.32 1.60 -6.73
CA ARG A 327 -2.07 0.26 -6.19
C ARG A 327 -1.89 0.26 -4.67
N ALA A 328 -1.21 1.26 -4.12
CA ALA A 328 -1.07 1.41 -2.67
C ALA A 328 -2.42 1.70 -2.00
N ALA A 329 -3.23 2.61 -2.56
CA ALA A 329 -4.57 2.91 -2.08
C ALA A 329 -5.49 1.67 -2.12
N VAL A 330 -5.46 0.91 -3.22
CA VAL A 330 -6.21 -0.36 -3.35
C VAL A 330 -5.84 -1.35 -2.25
N LEU A 331 -4.54 -1.54 -1.97
CA LEU A 331 -4.08 -2.44 -0.90
C LEU A 331 -4.56 -1.98 0.49
N PHE A 332 -4.53 -0.68 0.74
CA PHE A 332 -4.99 -0.11 2.01
C PHE A 332 -6.50 -0.32 2.18
N ILE A 333 -7.30 0.07 1.18
CA ILE A 333 -8.76 -0.06 1.25
C ILE A 333 -9.17 -1.53 1.38
N ALA A 334 -8.54 -2.44 0.64
CA ALA A 334 -8.82 -3.87 0.74
C ALA A 334 -8.55 -4.43 2.16
N THR A 335 -7.55 -3.88 2.86
CA THR A 335 -7.19 -4.28 4.23
C THR A 335 -8.16 -3.72 5.28
N ASN A 336 -8.58 -2.45 5.12
CA ASN A 336 -9.35 -1.74 6.13
C ASN A 336 -10.88 -1.79 5.91
N ASN A 337 -11.34 -2.06 4.68
CA ASN A 337 -12.75 -2.10 4.31
C ASN A 337 -13.05 -3.28 3.38
N THR A 338 -12.81 -4.49 3.88
CA THR A 338 -12.86 -5.72 3.08
C THR A 338 -14.26 -6.05 2.56
N ALA A 339 -15.32 -5.75 3.30
CA ALA A 339 -16.69 -6.15 2.92
C ALA A 339 -17.16 -5.45 1.64
N LEU A 340 -17.10 -4.12 1.60
CA LEU A 340 -17.44 -3.33 0.41
C LEU A 340 -16.47 -3.63 -0.73
N PHE A 341 -15.17 -3.68 -0.45
CA PHE A 341 -14.17 -3.96 -1.46
C PHE A 341 -14.41 -5.29 -2.18
N MET A 342 -14.66 -6.36 -1.43
CA MET A 342 -14.88 -7.70 -2.00
C MET A 342 -16.24 -7.83 -2.68
N SER A 343 -17.27 -7.11 -2.21
CA SER A 343 -18.57 -7.09 -2.89
C SER A 343 -18.48 -6.38 -4.25
N THR A 344 -17.80 -5.23 -4.33
CA THR A 344 -17.54 -4.52 -5.59
C THR A 344 -16.70 -5.38 -6.53
N LEU A 345 -15.64 -6.01 -6.02
CA LEU A 345 -14.77 -6.88 -6.83
C LEU A 345 -15.54 -8.07 -7.41
N GLY A 346 -16.34 -8.76 -6.60
CA GLY A 346 -17.15 -9.89 -7.08
C GLY A 346 -18.24 -9.47 -8.08
N LEU A 347 -18.91 -8.33 -7.81
CA LEU A 347 -19.91 -7.77 -8.70
C LEU A 347 -19.30 -7.38 -10.05
N ASP A 348 -18.16 -6.70 -10.05
CA ASP A 348 -17.54 -6.22 -11.29
C ASP A 348 -16.88 -7.34 -12.10
N ILE A 349 -16.56 -8.50 -11.50
CA ILE A 349 -16.19 -9.70 -12.27
C ILE A 349 -17.42 -10.26 -12.99
N LEU A 350 -18.56 -10.39 -12.29
CA LEU A 350 -19.76 -11.01 -12.83
C LEU A 350 -20.49 -10.09 -13.82
N THR A 351 -20.76 -8.85 -13.40
CA THR A 351 -21.52 -7.83 -14.12
C THR A 351 -20.69 -6.54 -14.22
N PRO A 352 -19.63 -6.52 -15.05
CA PRO A 352 -18.81 -5.34 -15.25
C PRO A 352 -19.56 -4.25 -16.03
N PRO A 353 -19.21 -2.97 -15.83
CA PRO A 353 -19.66 -1.88 -16.70
C PRO A 353 -19.07 -1.99 -18.12
N THR A 354 -17.81 -2.42 -18.25
CA THR A 354 -17.13 -2.61 -19.54
C THR A 354 -16.22 -3.85 -19.52
N LEU A 355 -15.90 -4.40 -20.69
CA LEU A 355 -14.95 -5.51 -20.82
C LEU A 355 -13.55 -5.16 -20.29
N GLU A 356 -13.10 -3.93 -20.56
CA GLU A 356 -11.83 -3.41 -20.05
C GLU A 356 -11.81 -3.36 -18.52
N HIS A 357 -12.92 -2.93 -17.92
CA HIS A 357 -13.07 -2.91 -16.48
C HIS A 357 -12.98 -4.31 -15.87
N ARG A 358 -13.67 -5.30 -16.45
CA ARG A 358 -13.57 -6.70 -16.00
C ARG A 358 -12.12 -7.18 -16.00
N ARG A 359 -11.38 -6.90 -17.06
CA ARG A 359 -9.96 -7.26 -17.18
C ARG A 359 -9.13 -6.59 -16.08
N SER A 360 -9.32 -5.29 -15.84
CA SER A 360 -8.65 -4.56 -14.77
C SER A 360 -8.95 -5.16 -13.39
N VAL A 361 -10.21 -5.48 -13.09
CA VAL A 361 -10.59 -6.09 -11.81
C VAL A 361 -9.92 -7.45 -11.61
N LEU A 362 -9.85 -8.29 -12.64
CA LEU A 362 -9.13 -9.57 -12.57
C LEU A 362 -7.62 -9.37 -12.38
N GLN A 363 -7.02 -8.36 -13.01
CA GLN A 363 -5.61 -8.01 -12.76
C GLN A 363 -5.38 -7.52 -11.32
N ILE A 364 -6.34 -6.80 -10.72
CA ILE A 364 -6.30 -6.44 -9.30
C ILE A 364 -6.35 -7.69 -8.42
N VAL A 365 -7.18 -8.68 -8.75
CA VAL A 365 -7.18 -9.98 -8.04
C VAL A 365 -5.81 -10.64 -8.09
N ALA A 366 -5.22 -10.77 -9.28
CA ALA A 366 -3.88 -11.33 -9.44
C ALA A 366 -2.83 -10.55 -8.64
N PHE A 367 -2.90 -9.22 -8.66
CA PHE A 367 -2.04 -8.34 -7.88
C PHE A 367 -2.19 -8.55 -6.36
N LEU A 368 -3.42 -8.66 -5.85
CA LEU A 368 -3.71 -8.89 -4.44
C LEU A 368 -3.22 -10.26 -3.96
N ILE A 369 -3.38 -11.32 -4.77
CA ILE A 369 -2.85 -12.66 -4.43
C ILE A 369 -1.33 -12.61 -4.25
N ARG A 370 -0.62 -11.89 -5.12
CA ARG A 370 0.85 -11.79 -5.05
C ARG A 370 1.35 -10.89 -3.93
N LYS A 371 0.66 -9.79 -3.63
CA LYS A 371 1.13 -8.78 -2.67
C LYS A 371 0.60 -8.95 -1.25
N ARG A 372 -0.64 -9.39 -1.09
CA ARG A 372 -1.30 -9.50 0.22
C ARG A 372 -2.41 -10.58 0.21
N PRO A 373 -2.06 -11.87 0.06
CA PRO A 373 -3.05 -12.95 -0.11
C PRO A 373 -4.00 -13.11 1.08
N SER A 374 -3.58 -12.73 2.29
CA SER A 374 -4.39 -12.82 3.51
C SER A 374 -5.71 -12.03 3.43
N VAL A 375 -5.76 -10.95 2.65
CA VAL A 375 -6.97 -10.13 2.46
C VAL A 375 -8.07 -10.89 1.72
N LEU A 376 -7.68 -11.80 0.83
CA LEU A 376 -8.63 -12.57 0.01
C LEU A 376 -9.16 -13.81 0.74
N HIS A 377 -8.42 -14.33 1.72
CA HIS A 377 -8.74 -15.59 2.40
C HIS A 377 -10.20 -15.69 2.94
N PRO A 378 -10.78 -14.66 3.60
CA PRO A 378 -12.15 -14.74 4.10
C PRO A 378 -13.21 -14.89 2.99
N ASN A 379 -12.96 -14.30 1.82
CA ASN A 379 -13.93 -14.23 0.72
C ASN A 379 -13.51 -15.07 -0.50
N LEU A 380 -12.49 -15.91 -0.35
CA LEU A 380 -11.91 -16.69 -1.44
C LEU A 380 -12.93 -17.59 -2.15
N PRO A 381 -13.87 -18.29 -1.47
CA PRO A 381 -14.88 -19.09 -2.16
C PRO A 381 -15.76 -18.29 -3.11
N ARG A 382 -16.27 -17.14 -2.64
CA ARG A 382 -17.13 -16.26 -3.44
C ARG A 382 -16.36 -15.63 -4.60
N LEU A 383 -15.10 -15.26 -4.36
CA LEU A 383 -14.22 -14.75 -5.41
C LEU A 383 -13.97 -15.82 -6.49
N MET A 384 -13.68 -17.05 -6.08
CA MET A 384 -13.46 -18.14 -7.03
C MET A 384 -14.72 -18.49 -7.82
N GLU A 385 -15.89 -18.43 -7.19
CA GLU A 385 -17.16 -18.57 -7.92
C GLU A 385 -17.29 -17.52 -9.02
N ALA A 386 -16.97 -16.26 -8.73
CA ALA A 386 -17.02 -15.19 -9.72
C ALA A 386 -16.01 -15.41 -10.86
N VAL A 387 -14.77 -15.81 -10.53
CA VAL A 387 -13.72 -16.13 -11.51
C VAL A 387 -14.15 -17.30 -12.40
N VAL A 388 -14.68 -18.38 -11.83
CA VAL A 388 -15.16 -19.54 -12.60
C VAL A 388 -16.32 -19.13 -13.51
N LYS A 389 -17.31 -18.39 -13.01
CA LYS A 389 -18.45 -17.90 -13.82
C LYS A 389 -18.03 -16.96 -14.95
N SER A 390 -16.93 -16.23 -14.79
CA SER A 390 -16.37 -15.40 -15.87
C SER A 390 -15.84 -16.22 -17.05
N LEU A 391 -15.66 -17.52 -16.88
CA LEU A 391 -15.27 -18.49 -17.90
C LEU A 391 -16.48 -19.17 -18.57
N ASP A 392 -17.71 -18.66 -18.46
CA ASP A 392 -18.88 -19.31 -19.08
C ASP A 392 -18.69 -19.53 -20.60
N PRO A 393 -18.68 -20.79 -21.09
CA PRO A 393 -18.52 -21.08 -22.51
C PRO A 393 -19.68 -20.56 -23.38
N ASN A 394 -20.85 -20.27 -22.80
CA ASN A 394 -21.98 -19.69 -23.52
C ASN A 394 -21.77 -18.20 -23.84
N ASN A 395 -20.76 -17.55 -23.24
CA ASN A 395 -20.45 -16.15 -23.44
C ASN A 395 -19.01 -15.97 -23.98
N THR A 396 -18.81 -16.38 -25.23
CA THR A 396 -17.50 -16.49 -25.88
C THR A 396 -16.70 -15.18 -25.87
N THR A 397 -17.30 -14.05 -26.26
CA THR A 397 -16.61 -12.74 -26.29
C THR A 397 -16.08 -12.34 -24.91
N ASN A 398 -16.88 -12.55 -23.87
CA ASN A 398 -16.48 -12.22 -22.50
C ASN A 398 -15.42 -13.19 -21.98
N ARG A 399 -15.56 -14.48 -22.28
CA ARG A 399 -14.64 -15.54 -21.90
C ARG A 399 -13.26 -15.32 -22.51
N ASP A 400 -13.19 -15.08 -23.82
CA ASP A 400 -11.93 -14.92 -24.55
C ASP A 400 -11.12 -13.72 -24.03
N ALA A 401 -11.80 -12.64 -23.65
CA ALA A 401 -11.15 -11.45 -23.10
C ALA A 401 -10.48 -11.66 -21.73
N VAL A 402 -10.92 -12.66 -20.96
CA VAL A 402 -10.46 -12.90 -19.58
C VAL A 402 -9.77 -14.24 -19.36
N LEU A 403 -9.80 -15.14 -20.34
CA LEU A 403 -9.33 -16.53 -20.23
C LEU A 403 -7.91 -16.62 -19.68
N ASP A 404 -6.96 -15.87 -20.25
CA ASP A 404 -5.56 -15.89 -19.83
C ASP A 404 -5.41 -15.41 -18.38
N THR A 405 -6.08 -14.31 -18.02
CA THR A 405 -5.97 -13.72 -16.68
C THR A 405 -6.66 -14.61 -15.63
N ALA A 406 -7.82 -15.17 -15.94
CA ALA A 406 -8.54 -16.10 -15.07
C ALA A 406 -7.75 -17.40 -14.86
N THR A 407 -7.11 -17.93 -15.91
CA THR A 407 -6.21 -19.09 -15.82
C THR A 407 -5.01 -18.79 -14.92
N GLU A 408 -4.42 -17.59 -15.07
CA GLU A 408 -3.32 -17.14 -14.21
C GLU A 408 -3.75 -16.99 -12.74
N ILE A 409 -4.93 -16.42 -12.48
CA ILE A 409 -5.51 -16.30 -11.13
C ILE A 409 -5.69 -17.68 -10.51
N ILE A 410 -6.29 -18.64 -11.23
CA ILE A 410 -6.48 -20.01 -10.72
C ILE A 410 -5.12 -20.63 -10.37
N GLY A 411 -4.11 -20.47 -11.23
CA GLY A 411 -2.75 -20.94 -10.97
C GLY A 411 -2.14 -20.33 -9.71
N TYR A 412 -2.26 -19.00 -9.51
CA TYR A 412 -1.77 -18.36 -8.28
C TYR A 412 -2.56 -18.79 -7.05
N VAL A 413 -3.88 -18.92 -7.15
CA VAL A 413 -4.72 -19.32 -6.03
C VAL A 413 -4.36 -20.72 -5.56
N VAL A 414 -4.27 -21.69 -6.48
CA VAL A 414 -3.88 -23.07 -6.15
C VAL A 414 -2.48 -23.12 -5.51
N LYS A 415 -1.54 -22.30 -5.99
CA LYS A 415 -0.20 -22.22 -5.40
C LYS A 415 -0.17 -21.57 -4.01
N THR A 416 -1.08 -20.63 -3.74
CA THR A 416 -1.02 -19.75 -2.58
C THR A 416 -1.93 -20.19 -1.44
N PHE A 417 -3.08 -20.80 -1.76
CA PHE A 417 -4.12 -21.18 -0.79
C PHE A 417 -4.28 -22.71 -0.75
N PRO A 418 -3.87 -23.39 0.33
CA PRO A 418 -4.05 -24.84 0.48
C PRO A 418 -5.51 -25.29 0.47
N THR A 419 -6.45 -24.37 0.68
CA THR A 419 -7.90 -24.62 0.61
C THR A 419 -8.43 -24.73 -0.82
N VAL A 420 -7.58 -24.55 -1.84
CA VAL A 420 -7.96 -24.65 -3.24
C VAL A 420 -6.99 -25.57 -3.98
N ASP A 421 -7.53 -26.51 -4.75
CA ASP A 421 -6.73 -27.40 -5.59
C ASP A 421 -7.42 -27.62 -6.94
N PHE A 422 -6.62 -27.85 -7.97
CA PHE A 422 -7.06 -27.99 -9.35
C PHE A 422 -6.50 -29.27 -9.97
N HIS A 423 -7.42 -30.15 -10.38
CA HIS A 423 -7.06 -31.33 -11.13
C HIS A 423 -7.09 -31.06 -12.63
N MET A 424 -5.90 -30.88 -13.22
CA MET A 424 -5.67 -30.47 -14.61
C MET A 424 -6.42 -31.32 -15.64
N SER A 425 -6.34 -32.65 -15.56
CA SER A 425 -6.87 -33.52 -16.62
C SER A 425 -8.40 -33.57 -16.63
N SER A 426 -9.04 -33.58 -15.45
CA SER A 426 -10.50 -33.52 -15.35
C SER A 426 -11.05 -32.10 -15.39
N GLN A 427 -10.20 -31.06 -15.38
CA GLN A 427 -10.58 -29.65 -15.31
C GLN A 427 -11.51 -29.35 -14.12
N ARG A 428 -11.21 -29.94 -12.96
CA ARG A 428 -12.02 -29.77 -11.74
C ARG A 428 -11.30 -28.93 -10.72
N LEU A 429 -11.98 -27.91 -10.21
CA LEU A 429 -11.49 -27.02 -9.16
C LEU A 429 -12.27 -27.31 -7.87
N ALA A 430 -11.55 -27.59 -6.79
CA ALA A 430 -12.12 -27.74 -5.46
C ALA A 430 -11.80 -26.50 -4.63
N VAL A 431 -12.79 -25.92 -3.97
CA VAL A 431 -12.63 -24.72 -3.14
C VAL A 431 -13.26 -24.96 -1.77
N GLY A 432 -12.44 -24.96 -0.72
CA GLY A 432 -12.88 -25.11 0.67
C GLY A 432 -13.44 -23.81 1.25
N THR A 433 -14.47 -23.93 2.09
CA THR A 433 -15.14 -22.79 2.74
C THR A 433 -14.84 -22.73 4.24
N HIS A 434 -15.12 -21.57 4.83
CA HIS A 434 -15.08 -21.36 6.29
C HIS A 434 -16.16 -22.14 7.04
N GLU A 435 -17.24 -22.50 6.35
CA GLU A 435 -18.37 -23.27 6.89
C GLU A 435 -18.11 -24.78 6.92
N GLY A 436 -16.94 -25.25 6.43
CA GLY A 436 -16.58 -26.67 6.40
C GLY A 436 -17.10 -27.43 5.17
N ALA A 437 -17.60 -26.72 4.16
CA ALA A 437 -17.98 -27.28 2.89
C ALA A 437 -16.84 -27.20 1.87
N VAL A 438 -16.87 -28.06 0.86
CA VAL A 438 -16.05 -27.93 -0.35
C VAL A 438 -16.96 -27.79 -1.56
N ILE A 439 -16.77 -26.69 -2.31
CA ILE A 439 -17.48 -26.44 -3.55
C ILE A 439 -16.65 -27.01 -4.70
N MET A 440 -17.27 -27.89 -5.49
CA MET A 440 -16.66 -28.48 -6.68
C MET A 440 -17.15 -27.77 -7.93
N TYR A 441 -16.21 -27.32 -8.78
CA TYR A 441 -16.50 -26.69 -10.07
C TYR A 441 -15.95 -27.52 -11.23
N ASP A 442 -16.64 -27.46 -12.36
CA ASP A 442 -16.13 -27.89 -13.67
C ASP A 442 -15.74 -26.65 -14.46
N LEU A 443 -14.45 -26.51 -14.78
CA LEU A 443 -13.95 -25.35 -15.54
C LEU A 443 -14.24 -25.46 -17.04
N LYS A 444 -14.61 -26.65 -17.56
CA LYS A 444 -15.02 -26.80 -18.97
C LYS A 444 -16.35 -26.10 -19.21
N THR A 445 -17.29 -26.33 -18.31
CA THR A 445 -18.65 -25.79 -18.37
C THR A 445 -18.85 -24.53 -17.53
N ALA A 446 -17.87 -24.17 -16.69
CA ALA A 446 -17.91 -23.04 -15.75
C ALA A 446 -19.06 -23.10 -14.74
N ILE A 447 -19.52 -24.30 -14.40
CA ILE A 447 -20.63 -24.51 -13.47
C ILE A 447 -20.17 -25.16 -12.15
N ARG A 448 -20.95 -24.93 -11.10
CA ARG A 448 -20.84 -25.67 -9.84
C ARG A 448 -21.39 -27.09 -10.06
N LEU A 449 -20.55 -28.10 -9.82
CA LEU A 449 -20.93 -29.50 -9.96
C LEU A 449 -21.73 -30.01 -8.75
N PHE A 450 -21.22 -29.83 -7.54
CA PHE A 450 -21.85 -30.25 -6.28
C PHE A 450 -21.09 -29.64 -5.09
N VAL A 451 -21.64 -29.80 -3.89
CA VAL A 451 -21.03 -29.40 -2.63
C VAL A 451 -20.79 -30.65 -1.78
N LEU A 452 -19.61 -30.72 -1.15
CA LEU A 452 -19.27 -31.77 -0.19
C LEU A 452 -19.38 -31.17 1.21
N GLU A 453 -20.31 -31.71 2.00
CA GLU A 453 -20.59 -31.27 3.37
C GLU A 453 -20.20 -32.39 4.34
N GLY A 454 -19.19 -32.14 5.18
CA GLY A 454 -18.69 -33.18 6.09
C GLY A 454 -17.89 -32.64 7.26
N HIS A 455 -17.13 -31.57 7.05
CA HIS A 455 -16.55 -30.81 8.16
C HIS A 455 -17.61 -29.86 8.74
N LYS A 456 -17.59 -29.67 10.06
CA LYS A 456 -18.38 -28.69 10.82
C LYS A 456 -17.59 -27.40 11.09
N LYS A 457 -16.30 -27.37 10.76
CA LYS A 457 -15.37 -26.24 10.89
C LYS A 457 -14.65 -25.97 9.58
N ALA A 458 -13.98 -24.83 9.51
CA ALA A 458 -13.29 -24.35 8.33
C ALA A 458 -12.35 -25.40 7.71
N ILE A 459 -12.40 -25.49 6.38
CA ILE A 459 -11.43 -26.25 5.60
C ILE A 459 -10.10 -25.52 5.67
N THR A 460 -9.06 -26.25 6.05
CA THR A 460 -7.69 -25.73 6.17
C THR A 460 -6.81 -26.09 4.99
N ALA A 461 -7.00 -27.28 4.44
CA ALA A 461 -6.36 -27.71 3.21
C ALA A 461 -7.19 -28.77 2.50
N LEU A 462 -6.99 -28.90 1.19
CA LEU A 462 -7.52 -30.00 0.40
C LEU A 462 -6.55 -30.39 -0.71
N SER A 463 -6.66 -31.61 -1.23
CA SER A 463 -5.86 -32.06 -2.37
C SER A 463 -6.52 -33.21 -3.13
N PHE A 464 -6.50 -33.13 -4.45
CA PHE A 464 -6.89 -34.20 -5.35
C PHE A 464 -5.83 -35.30 -5.40
N SER A 465 -6.28 -36.55 -5.54
CA SER A 465 -5.39 -37.63 -5.94
C SER A 465 -4.85 -37.41 -7.36
N PRO A 466 -3.67 -37.95 -7.70
CA PRO A 466 -3.12 -37.85 -9.06
C PRO A 466 -4.04 -38.37 -10.17
N ASP A 467 -4.88 -39.36 -9.87
CA ASP A 467 -5.89 -39.90 -10.79
C ASP A 467 -7.20 -39.08 -10.85
N GLY A 468 -7.34 -38.06 -10.00
CA GLY A 468 -8.52 -37.18 -9.89
C GLY A 468 -9.79 -37.86 -9.38
N ARG A 469 -9.69 -39.12 -8.89
CA ARG A 469 -10.86 -39.88 -8.42
C ARG A 469 -11.17 -39.61 -6.96
N ARG A 470 -10.22 -39.05 -6.21
CA ARG A 470 -10.35 -38.79 -4.78
C ARG A 470 -9.97 -37.36 -4.45
N LEU A 471 -10.58 -36.84 -3.40
CA LEU A 471 -10.22 -35.58 -2.79
C LEU A 471 -10.04 -35.82 -1.30
N VAL A 472 -8.93 -35.35 -0.74
CA VAL A 472 -8.72 -35.31 0.70
C VAL A 472 -9.00 -33.90 1.17
N THR A 473 -9.77 -33.75 2.24
CA THR A 473 -10.07 -32.47 2.88
C THR A 473 -9.64 -32.51 4.33
N LEU A 474 -9.17 -31.39 4.86
CA LEU A 474 -8.58 -31.29 6.19
C LEU A 474 -9.20 -30.13 6.97
N SER A 475 -9.57 -30.37 8.22
CA SER A 475 -9.82 -29.31 9.20
C SER A 475 -8.89 -29.48 10.40
N MET A 476 -8.05 -28.47 10.65
CA MET A 476 -7.18 -28.44 11.83
C MET A 476 -7.97 -28.21 13.13
N GLU A 477 -9.04 -27.42 13.08
CA GLU A 477 -9.88 -27.17 14.25
C GLU A 477 -10.59 -28.43 14.75
N GLU A 478 -10.97 -29.32 13.83
CA GLU A 478 -11.56 -30.62 14.17
C GLU A 478 -10.52 -31.70 14.39
N SER A 479 -9.29 -31.47 13.94
CA SER A 479 -8.25 -32.48 13.79
C SER A 479 -8.75 -33.72 13.03
N VAL A 480 -9.45 -33.48 11.91
CA VAL A 480 -10.02 -34.54 11.06
C VAL A 480 -9.61 -34.32 9.61
N ALA A 481 -9.23 -35.41 8.94
CA ALA A 481 -9.11 -35.50 7.50
C ALA A 481 -10.23 -36.40 6.93
N LEU A 482 -10.91 -35.94 5.89
CA LEU A 482 -11.95 -36.69 5.19
C LEU A 482 -11.48 -37.05 3.78
N VAL A 483 -11.86 -38.24 3.32
CA VAL A 483 -11.61 -38.70 1.95
C VAL A 483 -12.92 -38.79 1.22
N TRP A 484 -12.96 -38.20 0.03
CA TRP A 484 -14.12 -38.18 -0.85
C TRP A 484 -13.80 -38.90 -2.15
N LYS A 485 -14.77 -39.64 -2.68
CA LYS A 485 -14.79 -40.11 -4.06
C LYS A 485 -15.39 -39.02 -4.92
N VAL A 486 -14.59 -38.43 -5.79
CA VAL A 486 -15.01 -37.30 -6.64
C VAL A 486 -15.05 -37.68 -8.13
N GLY A 487 -14.56 -38.86 -8.51
CA GLY A 487 -14.56 -39.35 -9.90
C GLY A 487 -15.95 -39.34 -10.56
N ALA A 488 -15.99 -39.16 -11.88
CA ALA A 488 -17.22 -39.27 -12.65
C ALA A 488 -17.81 -40.69 -12.46
N SER A 489 -18.99 -40.75 -11.87
CA SER A 489 -19.77 -41.99 -11.74
C SER A 489 -20.82 -41.98 -12.83
N PHE A 490 -21.17 -43.12 -13.42
CA PHE A 490 -22.26 -43.22 -14.39
C PHE A 490 -23.57 -42.57 -13.89
N MET A 491 -23.80 -42.58 -12.57
CA MET A 491 -24.97 -41.92 -11.96
C MET A 491 -24.92 -40.39 -11.99
N SER A 492 -23.75 -39.73 -12.13
CA SER A 492 -23.69 -38.27 -12.23
C SER A 492 -24.32 -37.74 -13.52
N PHE A 493 -24.58 -38.60 -14.50
CA PHE A 493 -25.39 -38.26 -15.68
C PHE A 493 -26.89 -38.16 -15.37
N PHE A 494 -27.39 -38.89 -14.38
CA PHE A 494 -28.83 -38.96 -14.05
C PHE A 494 -29.24 -38.04 -12.90
N THR A 495 -28.28 -37.60 -12.07
CA THR A 495 -28.51 -36.60 -11.02
C THR A 495 -27.45 -35.50 -11.05
N PRO A 496 -27.52 -34.57 -12.01
CA PRO A 496 -26.67 -33.38 -12.04
C PRO A 496 -26.85 -32.58 -10.74
N GLY A 497 -25.75 -32.13 -10.13
CA GLY A 497 -25.80 -31.36 -8.87
C GLY A 497 -25.57 -32.19 -7.60
N ALA A 498 -25.76 -33.52 -7.64
CA ALA A 498 -25.58 -34.38 -6.48
C ALA A 498 -24.12 -34.87 -6.36
N PRO A 499 -23.54 -34.93 -5.14
CA PRO A 499 -22.21 -35.48 -4.95
C PRO A 499 -22.17 -36.98 -5.33
N PRO A 500 -21.03 -37.50 -5.83
CA PRO A 500 -20.91 -38.91 -6.17
C PRO A 500 -21.19 -39.80 -4.96
N ARG A 501 -21.78 -40.99 -5.18
CA ARG A 501 -22.02 -41.97 -4.11
C ARG A 501 -20.72 -42.30 -3.38
N GLN A 502 -20.72 -42.06 -2.07
CA GLN A 502 -19.55 -42.24 -1.21
C GLN A 502 -19.46 -43.64 -0.58
N GLY A 503 -20.39 -44.55 -0.88
CA GLY A 503 -20.52 -45.83 -0.20
C GLY A 503 -21.99 -46.13 0.10
N ASN A 504 -22.29 -46.69 1.26
CA ASN A 504 -23.64 -47.12 1.66
C ASN A 504 -24.62 -45.97 1.95
N SER A 505 -24.14 -44.75 2.17
CA SER A 505 -24.94 -43.55 2.44
C SER A 505 -24.51 -42.42 1.50
N GLY A 506 -25.45 -41.89 0.71
CA GLY A 506 -25.18 -40.73 -0.14
C GLY A 506 -24.93 -39.49 0.71
N GLY A 507 -23.76 -38.88 0.59
CA GLY A 507 -23.44 -37.58 1.22
C GLY A 507 -22.38 -37.63 2.34
N GLN A 508 -22.12 -38.77 2.98
CA GLN A 508 -21.06 -38.88 3.99
C GLN A 508 -19.69 -39.14 3.35
N PRO A 509 -18.57 -38.70 3.97
CA PRO A 509 -17.23 -38.97 3.43
C PRO A 509 -16.96 -40.48 3.29
N PHE A 510 -16.17 -40.87 2.28
CA PHE A 510 -15.80 -42.28 2.06
C PHE A 510 -14.95 -42.85 3.20
N LYS A 511 -14.05 -42.03 3.76
CA LYS A 511 -13.28 -42.36 4.97
C LYS A 511 -13.08 -41.11 5.82
N THR A 512 -12.97 -41.33 7.13
CA THR A 512 -12.70 -40.30 8.14
C THR A 512 -11.46 -40.70 8.93
N PHE A 513 -10.50 -39.80 9.04
CA PHE A 513 -9.24 -39.99 9.76
C PHE A 513 -9.10 -38.89 10.82
N PRO A 514 -9.44 -39.18 12.10
CA PRO A 514 -9.09 -38.30 13.19
C PRO A 514 -7.57 -38.35 13.43
N PHE A 515 -6.99 -37.22 13.81
CA PHE A 515 -5.61 -37.12 14.27
C PHE A 515 -5.55 -36.22 15.51
N ASN A 516 -4.41 -36.18 16.19
CA ASN A 516 -4.18 -35.29 17.32
C ASN A 516 -2.74 -34.80 17.27
N LEU A 517 -2.55 -33.48 17.23
CA LEU A 517 -1.24 -32.82 17.12
C LEU A 517 -0.87 -32.03 18.38
N GLY A 518 -1.67 -32.09 19.45
CA GLY A 518 -1.41 -31.35 20.69
C GLY A 518 -1.20 -29.84 20.44
N HIS A 519 -0.20 -29.24 21.09
CA HIS A 519 0.14 -27.82 20.94
C HIS A 519 0.66 -27.45 19.53
N GLU A 520 1.06 -28.42 18.69
CA GLU A 520 1.47 -28.15 17.31
C GLU A 520 0.29 -27.87 16.37
N GLY A 521 -0.96 -28.13 16.81
CA GLY A 521 -2.17 -27.94 16.00
C GLY A 521 -2.69 -26.49 15.92
N ILE A 522 -2.20 -25.58 16.77
CA ILE A 522 -2.61 -24.17 16.75
C ILE A 522 -1.74 -23.43 15.72
N LEU A 523 -2.32 -23.15 14.56
CA LEU A 523 -1.70 -22.40 13.46
C LEU A 523 -2.40 -21.07 13.28
N SER A 524 -1.64 -20.00 13.07
CA SER A 524 -2.21 -18.76 12.56
C SER A 524 -2.67 -18.95 11.11
N PRO A 525 -3.64 -18.17 10.58
CA PRO A 525 -4.06 -18.26 9.19
C PRO A 525 -2.90 -18.18 8.18
N LEU A 526 -1.87 -17.38 8.48
CA LEU A 526 -0.68 -17.25 7.63
C LEU A 526 0.23 -18.48 7.70
N GLU A 527 0.39 -19.09 8.88
CA GLU A 527 1.13 -20.34 9.05
C GLU A 527 0.45 -21.49 8.33
N THR A 528 -0.89 -21.57 8.39
CA THR A 528 -1.68 -22.59 7.67
C THR A 528 -1.40 -22.55 6.17
N LEU A 529 -1.25 -21.37 5.57
CA LEU A 529 -0.94 -21.22 4.14
C LEU A 529 0.40 -21.86 3.74
N THR A 530 1.36 -21.97 4.66
CA THR A 530 2.74 -22.37 4.34
C THR A 530 3.14 -23.73 4.90
N GLN A 531 2.56 -24.13 6.04
CA GLN A 531 3.01 -25.28 6.84
C GLN A 531 2.18 -26.55 6.63
N VAL A 532 1.04 -26.48 5.93
CA VAL A 532 0.19 -27.64 5.61
C VAL A 532 0.40 -28.04 4.15
N LYS A 533 0.89 -29.26 3.90
CA LYS A 533 1.15 -29.76 2.55
C LYS A 533 0.73 -31.21 2.39
N PHE A 534 0.08 -31.52 1.26
CA PHE A 534 -0.17 -32.88 0.82
C PHE A 534 0.91 -33.34 -0.16
N ASP A 535 1.33 -34.59 0.00
CA ASP A 535 2.35 -35.24 -0.82
C ASP A 535 1.86 -36.65 -1.19
N TRP A 536 1.42 -36.82 -2.43
CA TRP A 536 0.84 -38.07 -2.91
C TRP A 536 1.95 -39.02 -3.37
N THR A 537 2.10 -40.15 -2.68
CA THR A 537 3.05 -41.21 -3.05
C THR A 537 2.48 -42.23 -4.04
N GLY A 538 1.18 -42.11 -4.35
CA GLY A 538 0.46 -42.88 -5.37
C GLY A 538 -1.04 -42.55 -5.33
N ASP A 539 -1.85 -43.12 -6.21
CA ASP A 539 -3.28 -42.75 -6.37
C ASP A 539 -4.15 -42.93 -5.12
N ARG A 540 -3.69 -43.78 -4.18
CA ARG A 540 -4.42 -44.14 -2.96
C ARG A 540 -3.63 -43.93 -1.67
N SER A 541 -2.48 -43.25 -1.74
CA SER A 541 -1.63 -43.01 -0.58
C SER A 541 -1.11 -41.59 -0.57
N VAL A 542 -1.41 -40.89 0.52
CA VAL A 542 -1.04 -39.49 0.70
C VAL A 542 -0.36 -39.30 2.05
N LYS A 543 0.69 -38.48 2.03
CA LYS A 543 1.36 -37.97 3.22
C LYS A 543 0.91 -36.54 3.45
N LEU A 544 0.38 -36.26 4.63
CA LEU A 544 0.06 -34.92 5.10
C LEU A 544 1.19 -34.46 6.02
N LYS A 545 1.89 -33.42 5.58
CA LYS A 545 2.96 -32.76 6.35
C LYS A 545 2.36 -31.51 7.00
N ILE A 546 2.45 -31.44 8.32
CA ILE A 546 2.04 -30.29 9.13
C ILE A 546 3.23 -29.94 10.02
N ARG A 547 3.88 -28.79 9.78
CA ARG A 547 5.15 -28.44 10.45
C ARG A 547 6.18 -29.58 10.30
N ASN A 548 6.58 -30.18 11.42
CA ASN A 548 7.53 -31.29 11.50
C ASN A 548 6.84 -32.66 11.58
N SER A 549 5.51 -32.69 11.72
CA SER A 549 4.71 -33.89 11.84
C SER A 549 4.26 -34.39 10.46
N THR A 550 4.37 -35.71 10.22
CA THR A 550 3.93 -36.34 8.97
C THR A 550 2.92 -37.45 9.28
N LEU A 551 1.71 -37.31 8.75
CA LEU A 551 0.64 -38.31 8.82
C LEU A 551 0.53 -39.01 7.47
N THR A 552 0.39 -40.34 7.45
CA THR A 552 0.21 -41.09 6.21
C THR A 552 -1.16 -41.73 6.19
N PHE A 553 -1.92 -41.52 5.12
CA PHE A 553 -3.26 -42.07 4.95
C PHE A 553 -3.32 -42.96 3.71
N SER A 554 -4.05 -44.07 3.81
CA SER A 554 -4.48 -44.83 2.64
C SER A 554 -5.92 -44.45 2.29
N THR A 555 -6.08 -43.74 1.18
CA THR A 555 -7.35 -43.15 0.76
C THR A 555 -8.29 -44.20 0.17
#